data_AF-A0A1B7VEA4-F1
#
_entry.id   AF-A0A1B7VEA4-F1
#
_cell.length_a   1.000
_cell.length_b   1.000
_cell.length_c   1.000
_cell.angle_alpha   90.00
_cell.angle_beta   90.00
_cell.angle_gamma   90.00
#
_symmetry.space_group_name_H-M   'P 1'
#
loop_
_entity.id
_entity.type
_entity.pdbx_description
1 polymer ?
#
loop_
_entity_poly.entity_id
_entity_poly.type
_entity_poly.pdbx_seq_one_letter_code
_entity_poly.pdbx_strand_id
1 'polypeptide(L)'
;MTNFNIVQNSFLTTDLKTILKQALQNTSEYLSQFRFDAAYTTKLETAFGSDFNQQIANSIFDKLAQEDFSGIPTIEIVNRNDINGANGAFAIATGKIYLAADFINQNAQNVNAVAAVLLEEYGHFVDSRINTKDAAGDEGDIFARLVQGKSISQQELAVFKAEDDHATVTVDGQVVEIEQNGINRITYNNDTKQFNPLNFSIDRSQKTYFLIHGYQSSPQTFIENGNLAHSLRSIDLKANIIYVDWSSVTTGSSPSWPYISVVDEIPTVARALSNTFIDLNIDPINTEIIGHSLGAHVAGGAGYVYSPTSSNKISQVIGLDAAGVLNWMNHPNGRITKDSASNVVGIHSTNSGDQNSWLGRPGLGWYNPYGHQDIYIYKGGYLLGQGLVSDLENVVTNHDYPIKLYSNLVKGQGYGSRYGNSSSDTSEFTNRFNLEFSLSPNDIIQTVSVDSPMSLGRSIIGTYGNNDLIGTAGNDSLDGGNGNDSLDGGDGDDILYGDTYIGATIYQHGGYEGQAQNLRVGNYDLQNLQIGNDSLSSLQVSPGFQVTLYEDSGYT
;
A
#
# COMPACT_ATOMS: atom_id res chain seq x y z
N MET A 1 -47.52 8.91 -13.27
CA MET A 1 -46.15 9.46 -13.19
C MET A 1 -45.88 9.59 -11.72
N THR A 2 -44.95 8.82 -11.21
CA THR A 2 -44.60 8.75 -9.79
C THR A 2 -44.24 10.15 -9.30
N ASN A 3 -44.91 10.63 -8.24
CA ASN A 3 -44.80 12.01 -7.74
C ASN A 3 -43.52 12.18 -6.89
N PHE A 4 -42.34 11.97 -7.48
CA PHE A 4 -41.09 12.37 -6.85
C PHE A 4 -40.94 13.90 -6.91
N ASN A 5 -40.55 14.51 -5.80
CA ASN A 5 -40.27 15.94 -5.75
C ASN A 5 -38.86 16.20 -6.29
N ILE A 6 -38.76 16.91 -7.41
CA ILE A 6 -37.47 17.26 -8.05
C ILE A 6 -37.34 18.79 -8.11
N VAL A 7 -36.27 19.33 -7.55
CA VAL A 7 -35.95 20.77 -7.62
C VAL A 7 -35.72 21.16 -9.08
N GLN A 8 -36.46 22.14 -9.59
CA GLN A 8 -36.24 22.66 -10.94
C GLN A 8 -35.03 23.60 -10.95
N ASN A 9 -33.98 23.25 -11.70
CA ASN A 9 -32.78 24.07 -11.85
C ASN A 9 -32.17 23.93 -13.27
N SER A 10 -31.08 24.65 -13.52
CA SER A 10 -30.43 24.72 -14.84
C SER A 10 -29.75 23.42 -15.29
N PHE A 11 -29.49 22.47 -14.39
CA PHE A 11 -28.86 21.19 -14.71
C PHE A 11 -29.84 20.18 -15.31
N LEU A 12 -31.14 20.36 -15.09
CA LEU A 12 -32.20 19.48 -15.61
C LEU A 12 -32.56 19.76 -17.07
N THR A 13 -31.67 19.35 -17.98
CA THR A 13 -31.94 19.36 -19.43
C THR A 13 -33.06 18.38 -19.81
N THR A 14 -33.63 18.52 -21.01
CA THR A 14 -34.69 17.62 -21.50
C THR A 14 -34.25 16.14 -21.53
N ASP A 15 -33.00 15.89 -21.95
CA ASP A 15 -32.45 14.53 -22.02
C ASP A 15 -32.23 13.96 -20.61
N LEU A 16 -31.66 14.76 -19.70
CA LEU A 16 -31.43 14.34 -18.31
C LEU A 16 -32.74 14.06 -17.58
N LYS A 17 -33.79 14.85 -17.83
CA LYS A 17 -35.15 14.59 -17.31
C LYS A 17 -35.70 13.25 -17.76
N THR A 18 -35.39 12.81 -18.98
CA THR A 18 -35.86 11.53 -19.52
C THR A 18 -35.17 10.36 -18.82
N ILE A 19 -33.84 10.43 -18.69
CA ILE A 19 -33.03 9.41 -17.99
C ILE A 19 -33.46 9.31 -16.52
N LEU A 20 -33.53 10.45 -15.83
CA LEU A 20 -33.91 10.52 -14.42
C LEU A 20 -35.33 9.97 -14.19
N LYS A 21 -36.27 10.27 -15.08
CA LYS A 21 -37.64 9.72 -14.99
C LYS A 21 -37.64 8.19 -15.04
N GLN A 22 -36.82 7.59 -15.89
CA GLN A 22 -36.72 6.13 -15.99
C GLN A 22 -36.02 5.53 -14.75
N ALA A 23 -34.94 6.15 -14.27
CA ALA A 23 -34.28 5.73 -13.03
C ALA A 23 -35.24 5.81 -11.82
N LEU A 24 -36.05 6.86 -11.72
CA LEU A 24 -37.06 7.01 -10.67
C LEU A 24 -38.19 6.00 -10.78
N GLN A 25 -38.58 5.63 -12.00
CA GLN A 25 -39.53 4.54 -12.20
C GLN A 25 -38.96 3.23 -11.64
N ASN A 26 -37.74 2.85 -12.01
CA ASN A 26 -37.09 1.64 -11.51
C ASN A 26 -36.96 1.68 -9.97
N THR A 27 -36.56 2.83 -9.42
CA THR A 27 -36.46 3.06 -7.97
C THR A 27 -37.81 2.85 -7.27
N SER A 28 -38.90 3.40 -7.83
CA SER A 28 -40.25 3.21 -7.28
C SER A 28 -40.74 1.77 -7.35
N GLU A 29 -40.38 1.03 -8.40
CA GLU A 29 -40.72 -0.38 -8.53
C GLU A 29 -40.04 -1.19 -7.42
N TYR A 30 -38.75 -0.96 -7.18
CA TYR A 30 -38.03 -1.63 -6.09
C TYR A 30 -38.60 -1.29 -4.70
N LEU A 31 -38.79 0.00 -4.39
CA LEU A 31 -39.28 0.44 -3.08
C LEU A 31 -40.71 -0.02 -2.78
N SER A 32 -41.60 -0.02 -3.79
CA SER A 32 -43.00 -0.44 -3.61
C SER A 32 -43.14 -1.94 -3.38
N GLN A 33 -42.23 -2.76 -3.94
CA GLN A 33 -42.26 -4.21 -3.75
C GLN A 33 -41.57 -4.66 -2.45
N PHE A 34 -40.62 -3.87 -1.92
CA PHE A 34 -39.80 -4.28 -0.78
C PHE A 34 -40.62 -4.69 0.46
N ARG A 35 -41.75 -4.02 0.72
CA ARG A 35 -42.64 -4.32 1.86
C ARG A 35 -43.20 -5.73 1.83
N PHE A 36 -43.38 -6.30 0.63
CA PHE A 36 -43.95 -7.63 0.40
C PHE A 36 -42.89 -8.74 0.35
N ASP A 37 -41.60 -8.40 0.48
CA ASP A 37 -40.52 -9.37 0.55
C ASP A 37 -40.67 -10.23 1.82
N ALA A 38 -40.59 -11.55 1.67
CA ALA A 38 -40.71 -12.49 2.79
C ALA A 38 -39.62 -12.28 3.86
N ALA A 39 -38.47 -11.72 3.47
CA ALA A 39 -37.35 -11.39 4.34
C ALA A 39 -37.29 -9.89 4.71
N TYR A 40 -38.36 -9.11 4.48
CA TYR A 40 -38.41 -7.66 4.73
C TYR A 40 -37.77 -7.24 6.07
N THR A 41 -38.20 -7.83 7.18
CA THR A 41 -37.67 -7.48 8.51
C THR A 41 -36.19 -7.82 8.63
N THR A 42 -35.78 -9.02 8.22
CA THR A 42 -34.38 -9.45 8.30
C THR A 42 -33.47 -8.62 7.39
N LYS A 43 -33.96 -8.16 6.24
CA LYS A 43 -33.21 -7.25 5.36
C LYS A 43 -33.02 -5.87 6.01
N LEU A 44 -34.04 -5.34 6.67
CA LEU A 44 -33.89 -4.10 7.45
C LEU A 44 -32.92 -4.27 8.63
N GLU A 45 -33.00 -5.40 9.35
CA GLU A 45 -32.04 -5.71 10.43
C GLU A 45 -30.60 -5.83 9.90
N THR A 46 -30.45 -6.35 8.68
CA THR A 46 -29.15 -6.50 8.02
C THR A 46 -28.54 -5.13 7.71
N ALA A 47 -29.32 -4.21 7.13
CA ALA A 47 -28.86 -2.86 6.79
C ALA A 47 -28.71 -1.97 8.05
N PHE A 48 -29.74 -1.85 8.86
CA PHE A 48 -29.88 -0.78 9.86
C PHE A 48 -29.67 -1.24 11.32
N GLY A 49 -29.22 -2.49 11.52
CA GLY A 49 -29.08 -3.10 12.85
C GLY A 49 -30.41 -3.61 13.44
N SER A 50 -30.37 -4.24 14.61
CA SER A 50 -31.56 -4.86 15.23
C SER A 50 -32.46 -3.89 16.00
N ASP A 51 -31.94 -2.70 16.33
CA ASP A 51 -32.54 -1.83 17.35
C ASP A 51 -33.34 -0.66 16.74
N PHE A 52 -33.60 -0.67 15.43
CA PHE A 52 -34.35 0.36 14.74
C PHE A 52 -35.82 0.42 15.16
N ASN A 53 -36.44 1.59 14.99
CA ASN A 53 -37.86 1.79 15.26
C ASN A 53 -38.72 1.13 14.18
N GLN A 54 -39.13 -0.11 14.43
CA GLN A 54 -39.93 -0.92 13.51
C GLN A 54 -41.29 -0.29 13.15
N GLN A 55 -41.89 0.49 14.04
CA GLN A 55 -43.16 1.16 13.75
C GLN A 55 -42.99 2.26 12.69
N ILE A 56 -41.91 3.06 12.80
CA ILE A 56 -41.59 4.09 11.80
C ILE A 56 -41.22 3.43 10.47
N ALA A 57 -40.38 2.39 10.48
CA ALA A 57 -40.02 1.65 9.28
C ALA A 57 -41.26 1.12 8.55
N ASN A 58 -42.16 0.42 9.26
CA ASN A 58 -43.40 -0.07 8.68
C ASN A 58 -44.27 1.06 8.12
N SER A 59 -44.39 2.18 8.83
CA SER A 59 -45.14 3.33 8.32
C SER A 59 -44.56 3.92 7.04
N ILE A 60 -43.24 3.89 6.84
CA ILE A 60 -42.59 4.34 5.60
C ILE A 60 -42.91 3.35 4.48
N PHE A 61 -42.59 2.07 4.68
CA PHE A 61 -42.72 1.06 3.61
C PHE A 61 -44.17 0.68 3.28
N ASP A 62 -45.12 0.83 4.20
CA ASP A 62 -46.56 0.65 3.91
C ASP A 62 -47.10 1.74 2.97
N LYS A 63 -46.54 2.97 3.02
CA LYS A 63 -46.87 4.04 2.07
C LYS A 63 -46.23 3.80 0.71
N LEU A 64 -44.95 3.41 0.69
CA LEU A 64 -44.24 3.09 -0.55
C LEU A 64 -44.90 1.92 -1.29
N ALA A 65 -45.41 0.92 -0.57
CA ALA A 65 -46.19 -0.19 -1.12
C ALA A 65 -47.51 0.23 -1.78
N GLN A 66 -48.06 1.38 -1.41
CA GLN A 66 -49.24 2.00 -2.02
C GLN A 66 -48.89 3.00 -3.12
N GLU A 67 -47.62 3.02 -3.55
CA GLU A 67 -47.05 4.00 -4.48
C GLU A 67 -47.20 5.46 -4.00
N ASP A 68 -47.30 5.68 -2.68
CA ASP A 68 -47.29 7.01 -2.07
C ASP A 68 -45.86 7.45 -1.74
N PHE A 69 -45.28 8.23 -2.64
CA PHE A 69 -43.95 8.80 -2.55
C PHE A 69 -43.95 10.26 -2.04
N SER A 70 -45.02 10.72 -1.40
CA SER A 70 -45.09 12.10 -0.89
C SER A 70 -44.20 12.36 0.34
N GLY A 71 -43.84 11.30 1.07
CA GLY A 71 -43.07 11.36 2.32
C GLY A 71 -41.57 11.10 2.19
N ILE A 72 -41.06 10.93 0.97
CA ILE A 72 -39.64 10.69 0.70
C ILE A 72 -38.88 11.97 0.33
N PRO A 73 -37.54 11.98 0.43
CA PRO A 73 -36.70 13.13 0.09
C PRO A 73 -36.99 13.80 -1.24
N THR A 74 -36.78 15.12 -1.26
CA THR A 74 -36.73 15.89 -2.51
C THR A 74 -35.36 15.71 -3.17
N ILE A 75 -35.34 15.50 -4.49
CA ILE A 75 -34.12 15.30 -5.26
C ILE A 75 -33.69 16.63 -5.91
N GLU A 76 -32.41 16.96 -5.79
CA GLU A 76 -31.79 18.11 -6.41
C GLU A 76 -30.61 17.69 -7.28
N ILE A 77 -30.61 18.13 -8.54
CA ILE A 77 -29.54 17.80 -9.48
C ILE A 77 -28.44 18.84 -9.38
N VAL A 78 -27.22 18.42 -9.09
CA VAL A 78 -26.09 19.33 -8.79
C VAL A 78 -24.89 19.05 -9.68
N ASN A 79 -23.91 19.95 -9.65
CA ASN A 79 -22.59 19.62 -10.16
C ASN A 79 -21.94 18.60 -9.19
N ARG A 80 -21.31 17.55 -9.70
CA ARG A 80 -20.61 16.56 -8.88
C ARG A 80 -19.58 17.21 -7.93
N ASN A 81 -18.97 18.32 -8.33
CA ASN A 81 -18.03 19.06 -7.49
C ASN A 81 -18.69 19.71 -6.26
N ASP A 82 -19.98 20.02 -6.32
CA ASP A 82 -20.73 20.60 -5.21
C ASP A 82 -20.93 19.58 -4.09
N ILE A 83 -20.99 18.28 -4.44
CA ILE A 83 -21.04 17.15 -3.51
C ILE A 83 -19.71 16.39 -3.44
N ASN A 84 -18.60 17.14 -3.60
CA ASN A 84 -17.22 16.66 -3.42
C ASN A 84 -16.89 15.34 -4.15
N GLY A 85 -17.37 15.19 -5.38
CA GLY A 85 -17.05 14.03 -6.21
C GLY A 85 -18.06 12.88 -6.13
N ALA A 86 -18.98 12.89 -5.18
CA ALA A 86 -19.93 11.80 -4.97
C ALA A 86 -20.96 11.70 -6.11
N ASN A 87 -21.49 10.49 -6.35
CA ASN A 87 -22.53 10.28 -7.36
C ASN A 87 -23.91 10.71 -6.85
N GLY A 88 -24.18 10.48 -5.57
CA GLY A 88 -25.33 10.93 -4.79
C GLY A 88 -24.89 11.46 -3.43
N ALA A 89 -25.80 12.09 -2.70
CA ALA A 89 -25.61 12.47 -1.30
C ALA A 89 -26.94 12.70 -0.58
N PHE A 90 -27.04 12.33 0.69
CA PHE A 90 -28.22 12.58 1.52
C PHE A 90 -27.92 13.64 2.58
N ALA A 91 -28.72 14.71 2.58
CA ALA A 91 -28.55 15.81 3.51
C ALA A 91 -29.53 15.70 4.68
N ILE A 92 -29.10 15.11 5.80
CA ILE A 92 -29.90 14.98 7.02
C ILE A 92 -30.58 16.30 7.41
N ALA A 93 -29.84 17.42 7.37
CA ALA A 93 -30.32 18.73 7.80
C ALA A 93 -31.57 19.21 7.04
N THR A 94 -31.76 18.77 5.79
CA THR A 94 -32.91 19.17 4.96
C THR A 94 -33.81 18.03 4.52
N GLY A 95 -33.35 16.79 4.66
CA GLY A 95 -33.98 15.62 4.05
C GLY A 95 -34.00 15.67 2.53
N LYS A 96 -32.98 16.26 1.89
CA LYS A 96 -32.81 16.27 0.43
C LYS A 96 -31.80 15.22 -0.03
N ILE A 97 -32.00 14.72 -1.24
CA ILE A 97 -31.02 13.94 -1.98
C ILE A 97 -30.40 14.83 -3.05
N TYR A 98 -29.08 14.91 -3.10
CA TYR A 98 -28.34 15.53 -4.19
C TYR A 98 -27.86 14.44 -5.15
N LEU A 99 -27.99 14.67 -6.46
CA LEU A 99 -27.56 13.69 -7.47
C LEU A 99 -26.74 14.38 -8.56
N ALA A 100 -25.58 13.82 -8.87
CA ALA A 100 -24.64 14.40 -9.82
C ALA A 100 -25.18 14.38 -11.26
N ALA A 101 -25.23 15.55 -11.92
CA ALA A 101 -25.78 15.68 -13.27
C ALA A 101 -24.99 14.87 -14.32
N ASP A 102 -23.66 14.85 -14.21
CA ASP A 102 -22.78 14.12 -15.12
C ASP A 102 -22.87 12.60 -14.92
N PHE A 103 -23.03 12.13 -13.68
CA PHE A 103 -23.31 10.71 -13.37
C PHE A 103 -24.56 10.20 -14.09
N ILE A 104 -25.66 10.97 -14.06
CA ILE A 104 -26.91 10.60 -14.73
C ILE A 104 -26.68 10.52 -16.25
N ASN A 105 -25.99 11.50 -16.83
CA ASN A 105 -25.69 11.51 -18.26
C ASN A 105 -24.79 10.34 -18.69
N GLN A 106 -23.76 10.04 -17.92
CA GLN A 106 -22.85 8.91 -18.18
C GLN A 106 -23.58 7.57 -18.17
N ASN A 107 -24.61 7.45 -17.33
CA ASN A 107 -25.42 6.24 -17.18
C ASN A 107 -26.72 6.25 -17.99
N ALA A 108 -26.81 7.06 -19.06
CA ALA A 108 -27.98 7.12 -19.94
C ALA A 108 -28.41 5.75 -20.49
N GLN A 109 -27.45 4.84 -20.72
CA GLN A 109 -27.69 3.47 -21.19
C GLN A 109 -27.78 2.44 -20.05
N ASN A 110 -27.52 2.86 -18.82
CA ASN A 110 -27.54 2.02 -17.61
C ASN A 110 -28.29 2.72 -16.47
N VAL A 111 -29.56 3.01 -16.70
CA VAL A 111 -30.44 3.68 -15.73
C VAL A 111 -30.58 2.94 -14.39
N ASN A 112 -30.26 1.64 -14.35
CA ASN A 112 -30.20 0.88 -13.11
C ASN A 112 -29.04 1.28 -12.19
N ALA A 113 -27.94 1.79 -12.73
CA ALA A 113 -26.86 2.36 -11.91
C ALA A 113 -27.33 3.65 -11.22
N VAL A 114 -28.09 4.50 -11.92
CA VAL A 114 -28.70 5.70 -11.34
C VAL A 114 -29.74 5.34 -10.28
N ALA A 115 -30.55 4.32 -10.54
CA ALA A 115 -31.52 3.81 -9.56
C ALA A 115 -30.83 3.20 -8.32
N ALA A 116 -29.68 2.55 -8.47
CA ALA A 116 -28.92 2.00 -7.35
C ALA A 116 -28.45 3.10 -6.39
N VAL A 117 -27.84 4.17 -6.91
CA VAL A 117 -27.44 5.33 -6.10
C VAL A 117 -28.67 5.98 -5.46
N LEU A 118 -29.78 6.16 -6.19
CA LEU A 118 -31.00 6.68 -5.57
C LEU A 118 -31.50 5.82 -4.41
N LEU A 119 -31.45 4.48 -4.54
CA LEU A 119 -31.86 3.56 -3.47
C LEU A 119 -30.95 3.63 -2.25
N GLU A 120 -29.65 3.82 -2.45
CA GLU A 120 -28.63 4.04 -1.42
C GLU A 120 -28.95 5.31 -0.63
N GLU A 121 -29.19 6.43 -1.32
CA GLU A 121 -29.58 7.70 -0.67
C GLU A 121 -30.94 7.62 0.05
N TYR A 122 -31.88 6.82 -0.45
CA TYR A 122 -33.10 6.51 0.28
C TYR A 122 -32.84 5.64 1.52
N GLY A 123 -31.80 4.80 1.50
CA GLY A 123 -31.33 4.03 2.65
C GLY A 123 -30.92 4.94 3.80
N HIS A 124 -30.04 5.92 3.56
CA HIS A 124 -29.64 6.91 4.58
C HIS A 124 -30.84 7.73 5.08
N PHE A 125 -31.76 8.11 4.18
CA PHE A 125 -33.01 8.73 4.61
C PHE A 125 -33.79 7.82 5.56
N VAL A 126 -33.95 6.55 5.22
CA VAL A 126 -34.68 5.59 6.06
C VAL A 126 -33.97 5.45 7.41
N ASP A 127 -32.66 5.24 7.43
CA ASP A 127 -31.86 5.11 8.64
C ASP A 127 -32.07 6.30 9.59
N SER A 128 -31.88 7.52 9.07
CA SER A 128 -32.06 8.78 9.81
C SER A 128 -33.45 8.98 10.43
N ARG A 129 -34.47 8.20 10.00
CA ARG A 129 -35.83 8.23 10.54
C ARG A 129 -36.10 7.12 11.55
N ILE A 130 -35.52 5.94 11.32
CA ILE A 130 -35.83 4.75 12.12
C ILE A 130 -34.83 4.56 13.26
N ASN A 131 -33.62 5.10 13.12
CA ASN A 131 -32.55 5.02 14.09
C ASN A 131 -32.29 6.37 14.77
N THR A 132 -31.81 6.32 16.02
CA THR A 132 -31.40 7.52 16.80
C THR A 132 -29.90 7.74 16.77
N LYS A 133 -29.16 6.71 16.37
CA LYS A 133 -27.74 6.71 16.09
C LYS A 133 -27.59 6.07 14.73
N ASP A 134 -26.77 6.67 13.90
CA ASP A 134 -26.43 6.15 12.59
C ASP A 134 -26.05 4.67 12.66
N ALA A 135 -26.52 3.89 11.68
CA ALA A 135 -26.14 2.49 11.58
C ALA A 135 -24.64 2.39 11.23
N ALA A 136 -23.99 1.33 11.69
CA ALA A 136 -22.56 1.17 11.41
C ALA A 136 -22.34 0.68 9.98
N GLY A 137 -21.47 1.37 9.24
CA GLY A 137 -21.06 0.98 7.91
C GLY A 137 -21.67 1.86 6.81
N ASP A 138 -21.71 1.32 5.60
CA ASP A 138 -22.45 1.85 4.45
C ASP A 138 -23.86 1.21 4.42
N GLU A 139 -24.73 1.61 5.35
CA GLU A 139 -26.08 1.06 5.47
C GLU A 139 -26.96 1.39 4.24
N GLY A 140 -26.63 2.47 3.53
CA GLY A 140 -27.21 2.88 2.27
C GLY A 140 -27.01 1.84 1.17
N ASP A 141 -25.77 1.45 0.89
CA ASP A 141 -25.45 0.45 -0.16
C ASP A 141 -25.96 -0.94 0.24
N ILE A 142 -25.84 -1.32 1.52
CA ILE A 142 -26.43 -2.57 2.02
C ILE A 142 -27.93 -2.58 1.73
N PHE A 143 -28.65 -1.51 2.08
CA PHE A 143 -30.07 -1.40 1.82
C PHE A 143 -30.39 -1.45 0.32
N ALA A 144 -29.68 -0.68 -0.51
CA ALA A 144 -29.87 -0.63 -1.95
C ALA A 144 -29.76 -2.03 -2.59
N ARG A 145 -28.73 -2.80 -2.20
CA ARG A 145 -28.52 -4.17 -2.68
C ARG A 145 -29.64 -5.12 -2.26
N LEU A 146 -30.04 -5.07 -1.00
CA LEU A 146 -31.07 -5.94 -0.44
C LEU A 146 -32.44 -5.68 -1.05
N VAL A 147 -32.77 -4.40 -1.28
CA VAL A 147 -34.00 -3.96 -1.97
C VAL A 147 -34.02 -4.42 -3.43
N GLN A 148 -32.86 -4.40 -4.10
CA GLN A 148 -32.73 -4.93 -5.46
C GLN A 148 -32.75 -6.47 -5.53
N GLY A 149 -32.83 -7.17 -4.39
CA GLY A 149 -32.81 -8.62 -4.30
C GLY A 149 -31.43 -9.24 -4.53
N LYS A 150 -30.35 -8.45 -4.45
CA LYS A 150 -28.98 -8.96 -4.52
C LYS A 150 -28.64 -9.72 -3.24
N SER A 151 -27.90 -10.81 -3.37
CA SER A 151 -27.33 -11.53 -2.23
C SER A 151 -26.01 -10.88 -1.81
N ILE A 152 -25.79 -10.78 -0.50
CA ILE A 152 -24.55 -10.28 0.10
C ILE A 152 -23.97 -11.42 0.94
N SER A 153 -22.73 -11.82 0.68
CA SER A 153 -22.07 -12.85 1.49
C SER A 153 -21.76 -12.31 2.90
N GLN A 154 -21.51 -13.21 3.86
CA GLN A 154 -21.15 -12.78 5.22
C GLN A 154 -19.85 -11.97 5.25
N GLN A 155 -18.91 -12.27 4.35
CA GLN A 155 -17.66 -11.53 4.21
C GLN A 155 -17.90 -10.14 3.63
N GLU A 156 -18.68 -10.01 2.54
CA GLU A 156 -19.04 -8.71 1.97
C GLU A 156 -19.83 -7.86 2.96
N LEU A 157 -20.76 -8.47 3.71
CA LEU A 157 -21.53 -7.75 4.72
C LEU A 157 -20.64 -7.25 5.86
N ALA A 158 -19.63 -8.02 6.28
CA ALA A 158 -18.68 -7.57 7.29
C ALA A 158 -17.83 -6.39 6.79
N VAL A 159 -17.53 -6.33 5.49
CA VAL A 159 -16.84 -5.20 4.86
C VAL A 159 -17.73 -3.97 4.87
N PHE A 160 -18.95 -4.05 4.32
CA PHE A 160 -19.86 -2.90 4.32
C PHE A 160 -20.17 -2.38 5.72
N LYS A 161 -20.25 -3.25 6.73
CA LYS A 161 -20.46 -2.82 8.13
C LYS A 161 -19.23 -2.23 8.82
N ALA A 162 -18.04 -2.40 8.24
CA ALA A 162 -16.78 -1.85 8.74
C ALA A 162 -16.32 -0.60 7.95
N GLU A 163 -16.88 -0.39 6.75
CA GLU A 163 -16.68 0.80 5.93
C GLU A 163 -17.54 1.94 6.49
N ASP A 164 -16.95 2.78 7.33
CA ASP A 164 -17.53 4.07 7.73
C ASP A 164 -16.93 5.14 6.78
N ASP A 165 -17.52 5.27 5.60
CA ASP A 165 -17.09 6.17 4.50
C ASP A 165 -17.89 7.47 4.40
N HIS A 166 -18.72 7.73 5.41
CA HIS A 166 -19.39 9.00 5.64
C HIS A 166 -18.39 10.16 5.74
N ALA A 167 -18.54 11.13 4.85
CA ALA A 167 -17.92 12.44 4.98
C ALA A 167 -19.00 13.53 5.00
N THR A 168 -18.74 14.63 5.71
CA THR A 168 -19.67 15.78 5.72
C THR A 168 -19.12 16.92 4.87
N VAL A 169 -19.95 17.40 3.94
CA VAL A 169 -19.65 18.58 3.12
C VAL A 169 -20.71 19.65 3.32
N THR A 170 -20.37 20.90 3.02
CA THR A 170 -21.32 22.01 3.11
C THR A 170 -21.79 22.42 1.72
N VAL A 171 -23.05 22.13 1.39
CA VAL A 171 -23.71 22.58 0.16
C VAL A 171 -24.70 23.68 0.54
N ASP A 172 -24.54 24.88 -0.04
CA ASP A 172 -25.39 26.05 0.27
C ASP A 172 -25.53 26.38 1.77
N GLY A 173 -24.48 26.14 2.56
CA GLY A 173 -24.48 26.36 4.00
C GLY A 173 -25.12 25.25 4.83
N GLN A 174 -25.48 24.12 4.21
CA GLN A 174 -26.08 22.96 4.86
C GLN A 174 -25.10 21.81 4.90
N VAL A 175 -25.04 21.11 6.05
CA VAL A 175 -24.25 19.89 6.18
C VAL A 175 -24.95 18.77 5.42
N VAL A 176 -24.22 18.18 4.50
CA VAL A 176 -24.62 17.06 3.65
C VAL A 176 -23.68 15.91 3.96
N GLU A 177 -24.24 14.76 4.29
CA GLU A 177 -23.47 13.53 4.35
C GLU A 177 -23.30 13.02 2.93
N ILE A 178 -22.06 12.75 2.57
CA ILE A 178 -21.69 12.17 1.30
C ILE A 178 -21.06 10.83 1.59
N GLU A 179 -21.58 9.80 0.94
CA GLU A 179 -20.85 8.57 0.79
C GLU A 179 -19.76 8.77 -0.25
N GLN A 180 -18.53 8.40 0.09
CA GLN A 180 -17.43 8.44 -0.85
C GLN A 180 -17.49 7.22 -1.77
N ASN A 181 -18.57 7.18 -2.55
CA ASN A 181 -18.98 6.20 -3.54
C ASN A 181 -17.80 5.40 -4.13
N GLY A 182 -17.61 4.18 -3.61
CA GLY A 182 -16.83 3.10 -4.22
C GLY A 182 -15.32 3.31 -4.32
N ILE A 183 -14.57 2.27 -3.97
CA ILE A 183 -13.16 2.11 -4.33
C ILE A 183 -13.00 2.36 -5.85
N ASN A 184 -12.48 3.54 -6.27
CA ASN A 184 -12.09 3.72 -7.67
C ASN A 184 -11.04 2.65 -7.95
N ARG A 185 -11.36 1.68 -8.80
CA ARG A 185 -10.56 0.48 -8.99
C ARG A 185 -10.38 0.21 -10.46
N ILE A 186 -9.13 -0.08 -10.84
CA ILE A 186 -8.82 -0.69 -12.13
C ILE A 186 -8.50 -2.17 -11.90
N THR A 187 -9.12 -3.04 -12.68
CA THR A 187 -8.95 -4.50 -12.54
C THR A 187 -8.16 -5.06 -13.71
N TYR A 188 -7.12 -5.83 -13.41
CA TYR A 188 -6.27 -6.52 -14.37
C TYR A 188 -6.96 -7.76 -14.91
N ASN A 189 -7.13 -7.81 -16.23
CA ASN A 189 -7.59 -8.99 -16.92
C ASN A 189 -6.38 -9.81 -17.39
N ASN A 190 -6.22 -11.01 -16.83
CA ASN A 190 -5.08 -11.87 -17.11
C ASN A 190 -5.11 -12.47 -18.53
N ASP A 191 -6.28 -12.56 -19.17
CA ASP A 191 -6.41 -13.06 -20.54
C ASP A 191 -6.01 -11.99 -21.56
N THR A 192 -6.43 -10.74 -21.35
CA THR A 192 -6.12 -9.62 -22.25
C THR A 192 -4.81 -8.92 -21.92
N LYS A 193 -4.24 -9.19 -20.73
CA LYS A 193 -3.05 -8.53 -20.18
C LYS A 193 -3.20 -7.00 -20.14
N GLN A 194 -4.40 -6.53 -19.80
CA GLN A 194 -4.76 -5.12 -19.73
C GLN A 194 -5.55 -4.84 -18.46
N PHE A 195 -5.44 -3.62 -17.94
CA PHE A 195 -6.38 -3.11 -16.94
C PHE A 195 -7.62 -2.55 -17.63
N ASN A 196 -8.76 -2.71 -16.97
CA ASN A 196 -10.03 -2.15 -17.42
C ASN A 196 -10.34 -0.85 -16.64
N PRO A 197 -10.20 0.35 -17.23
CA PRO A 197 -10.51 1.63 -16.57
C PRO A 197 -11.99 2.06 -16.67
N LEU A 198 -12.90 1.20 -17.15
CA LEU A 198 -14.19 1.62 -17.72
C LEU A 198 -15.24 2.28 -16.78
N ASN A 199 -14.96 2.44 -15.49
CA ASN A 199 -15.98 2.86 -14.51
C ASN A 199 -15.69 4.17 -13.76
N PHE A 200 -14.62 4.90 -14.06
CA PHE A 200 -14.39 6.21 -13.41
C PHE A 200 -13.54 7.16 -14.27
N SER A 201 -13.67 8.46 -13.98
CA SER A 201 -12.86 9.53 -14.58
C SER A 201 -12.01 10.20 -13.50
N ILE A 202 -10.79 10.62 -13.85
CA ILE A 202 -9.92 11.38 -12.93
C ILE A 202 -10.08 12.89 -13.14
N ASP A 203 -10.11 13.66 -12.06
CA ASP A 203 -9.92 15.12 -12.13
C ASP A 203 -8.42 15.43 -12.15
N ARG A 204 -7.91 15.77 -13.33
CA ARG A 204 -6.48 16.03 -13.56
C ARG A 204 -5.95 17.26 -12.82
N SER A 205 -6.84 18.11 -12.28
CA SER A 205 -6.44 19.25 -11.45
C SER A 205 -6.15 18.87 -10.00
N GLN A 206 -6.52 17.64 -9.59
CA GLN A 206 -6.34 17.12 -8.24
C GLN A 206 -5.18 16.13 -8.18
N LYS A 207 -4.63 15.92 -6.98
CA LYS A 207 -3.60 14.92 -6.75
C LYS A 207 -4.15 13.53 -7.06
N THR A 208 -3.35 12.69 -7.72
CA THR A 208 -3.74 11.32 -8.08
C THR A 208 -2.85 10.31 -7.37
N TYR A 209 -3.45 9.33 -6.71
CA TYR A 209 -2.78 8.26 -6.00
C TYR A 209 -3.21 6.91 -6.60
N PHE A 210 -2.22 6.08 -6.95
CA PHE A 210 -2.45 4.68 -7.29
C PHE A 210 -1.96 3.80 -6.14
N LEU A 211 -2.84 2.94 -5.61
CA LEU A 211 -2.55 2.03 -4.49
C LEU A 211 -2.48 0.58 -5.00
N ILE A 212 -1.33 -0.07 -4.83
CA ILE A 212 -1.02 -1.37 -5.44
C ILE A 212 -0.70 -2.42 -4.37
N HIS A 213 -1.54 -3.46 -4.29
CA HIS A 213 -1.39 -4.56 -3.33
C HIS A 213 -0.29 -5.57 -3.73
N GLY A 214 0.00 -6.54 -2.85
CA GLY A 214 1.09 -7.51 -3.01
C GLY A 214 0.69 -8.94 -3.44
N TYR A 215 1.63 -9.88 -3.24
CA TYR A 215 1.43 -11.33 -3.41
C TYR A 215 0.36 -11.86 -2.44
N GLN A 216 -0.51 -12.77 -2.91
CA GLN A 216 -1.62 -13.32 -2.11
C GLN A 216 -2.50 -12.26 -1.42
N SER A 217 -2.55 -11.06 -2.01
CA SER A 217 -3.28 -9.91 -1.52
C SER A 217 -4.22 -9.39 -2.61
N SER A 218 -5.07 -8.44 -2.25
CA SER A 218 -6.12 -7.82 -3.03
C SER A 218 -6.28 -6.38 -2.55
N PRO A 219 -7.01 -5.50 -3.27
CA PRO A 219 -7.35 -4.18 -2.75
C PRO A 219 -7.98 -4.23 -1.35
N GLN A 220 -8.82 -5.24 -1.10
CA GLN A 220 -9.49 -5.44 0.18
C GLN A 220 -8.51 -5.66 1.33
N THR A 221 -7.60 -6.63 1.19
CA THR A 221 -6.59 -6.90 2.23
C THR A 221 -5.61 -5.73 2.42
N PHE A 222 -5.34 -4.96 1.36
CA PHE A 222 -4.55 -3.73 1.45
C PHE A 222 -5.27 -2.63 2.26
N ILE A 223 -6.60 -2.49 2.10
CA ILE A 223 -7.43 -1.58 2.91
C ILE A 223 -7.37 -1.95 4.38
N GLU A 224 -7.59 -3.22 4.70
CA GLU A 224 -7.57 -3.76 6.07
C GLU A 224 -6.23 -3.54 6.77
N ASN A 225 -5.13 -3.47 6.00
CA ASN A 225 -3.77 -3.34 6.52
C ASN A 225 -3.31 -1.93 6.88
N GLY A 226 -4.21 -0.94 6.93
CA GLY A 226 -3.89 0.39 7.46
C GLY A 226 -4.72 1.55 6.91
N ASN A 227 -5.71 1.25 6.07
CA ASN A 227 -6.64 2.20 5.48
C ASN A 227 -5.95 3.47 4.93
N LEU A 228 -4.95 3.26 4.07
CA LEU A 228 -4.13 4.32 3.51
C LEU A 228 -4.95 5.29 2.65
N ALA A 229 -5.94 4.81 1.89
CA ALA A 229 -6.81 5.69 1.12
C ALA A 229 -7.57 6.67 2.00
N HIS A 230 -8.16 6.21 3.11
CA HIS A 230 -8.82 7.11 4.07
C HIS A 230 -7.84 8.13 4.65
N SER A 231 -6.60 7.70 4.93
CA SER A 231 -5.55 8.59 5.44
C SER A 231 -5.18 9.67 4.41
N LEU A 232 -4.99 9.30 3.15
CA LEU A 232 -4.73 10.25 2.05
C LEU A 232 -5.91 11.20 1.81
N ARG A 233 -7.13 10.67 1.86
CA ARG A 233 -8.37 11.44 1.73
C ARG A 233 -8.54 12.47 2.85
N SER A 234 -8.15 12.13 4.08
CA SER A 234 -8.27 13.01 5.23
C SER A 234 -7.44 14.30 5.11
N ILE A 235 -6.37 14.27 4.30
CA ILE A 235 -5.51 15.43 4.05
C ILE A 235 -5.75 16.08 2.67
N ASP A 236 -6.36 15.34 1.75
CA ASP A 236 -6.73 15.82 0.42
C ASP A 236 -8.08 15.23 0.01
N LEU A 237 -9.14 15.94 0.40
CA LEU A 237 -10.53 15.53 0.20
C LEU A 237 -10.88 15.28 -1.27
N LYS A 238 -10.17 15.94 -2.21
CA LYS A 238 -10.45 15.91 -3.65
C LYS A 238 -9.55 15.00 -4.46
N ALA A 239 -8.61 14.31 -3.82
CA ALA A 239 -7.65 13.46 -4.52
C ALA A 239 -8.31 12.35 -5.35
N ASN A 240 -7.79 12.04 -6.53
CA ASN A 240 -8.14 10.80 -7.21
C ASN A 240 -7.41 9.66 -6.50
N ILE A 241 -8.10 8.78 -5.77
CA ILE A 241 -7.48 7.62 -5.11
C ILE A 241 -7.96 6.36 -5.82
N ILE A 242 -7.02 5.62 -6.43
CA ILE A 242 -7.29 4.53 -7.36
C ILE A 242 -6.59 3.27 -6.88
N TYR A 243 -7.35 2.21 -6.63
CA TYR A 243 -6.83 0.90 -6.32
C TYR A 243 -6.52 0.12 -7.59
N VAL A 244 -5.34 -0.51 -7.61
CA VAL A 244 -4.88 -1.37 -8.70
C VAL A 244 -5.08 -2.81 -8.30
N ASP A 245 -6.10 -3.45 -8.88
CA ASP A 245 -6.45 -4.83 -8.61
C ASP A 245 -5.82 -5.76 -9.64
N TRP A 246 -4.82 -6.51 -9.21
CA TRP A 246 -4.13 -7.53 -10.00
C TRP A 246 -4.18 -8.90 -9.31
N SER A 247 -5.19 -9.09 -8.45
CA SER A 247 -5.43 -10.33 -7.71
C SER A 247 -5.59 -11.55 -8.62
N SER A 248 -6.08 -11.36 -9.86
CA SER A 248 -6.14 -12.41 -10.88
C SER A 248 -4.80 -13.08 -11.19
N VAL A 249 -3.67 -12.40 -10.91
CA VAL A 249 -2.31 -12.95 -11.00
C VAL A 249 -1.81 -13.40 -9.63
N THR A 250 -2.07 -12.65 -8.56
CA THR A 250 -1.47 -12.90 -7.25
C THR A 250 -2.21 -13.94 -6.39
N THR A 251 -3.47 -14.28 -6.71
CA THR A 251 -4.34 -15.18 -5.92
C THR A 251 -4.88 -16.39 -6.70
N GLY A 252 -4.40 -16.67 -7.91
CA GLY A 252 -4.99 -17.70 -8.77
C GLY A 252 -4.91 -19.12 -8.20
N SER A 253 -5.97 -19.87 -8.49
CA SER A 253 -6.52 -21.04 -7.81
C SER A 253 -5.83 -22.38 -8.11
N SER A 254 -4.51 -22.44 -8.05
CA SER A 254 -3.79 -23.72 -8.12
C SER A 254 -2.69 -23.84 -7.05
N PRO A 255 -2.61 -24.96 -6.30
CA PRO A 255 -1.53 -25.24 -5.34
C PRO A 255 -0.12 -25.24 -5.94
N SER A 256 -0.01 -25.14 -7.26
CA SER A 256 1.20 -25.21 -8.07
C SER A 256 1.61 -23.87 -8.69
N TRP A 257 1.11 -22.72 -8.21
CA TRP A 257 1.62 -21.40 -8.62
C TRP A 257 2.73 -20.93 -7.66
N PRO A 258 4.02 -21.17 -7.98
CA PRO A 258 5.11 -20.72 -7.14
C PRO A 258 5.22 -19.20 -7.18
N TYR A 259 5.63 -18.59 -6.06
CA TYR A 259 5.96 -17.16 -5.92
C TYR A 259 6.68 -16.57 -7.15
N ILE A 260 7.64 -17.33 -7.72
CA ILE A 260 8.39 -16.98 -8.92
C ILE A 260 7.45 -16.66 -10.10
N SER A 261 6.43 -17.48 -10.38
CA SER A 261 5.51 -17.23 -11.51
C SER A 261 4.75 -15.90 -11.41
N VAL A 262 4.51 -15.38 -10.20
CA VAL A 262 3.95 -14.05 -10.03
C VAL A 262 5.00 -12.97 -10.31
N VAL A 263 6.26 -13.21 -9.93
CA VAL A 263 7.39 -12.34 -10.27
C VAL A 263 7.58 -12.25 -11.78
N ASP A 264 7.45 -13.35 -12.54
CA ASP A 264 7.51 -13.37 -14.02
C ASP A 264 6.53 -12.40 -14.67
N GLU A 265 5.36 -12.20 -14.06
CA GLU A 265 4.28 -11.41 -14.60
C GLU A 265 4.45 -9.90 -14.29
N ILE A 266 5.32 -9.52 -13.35
CA ILE A 266 5.50 -8.12 -12.92
C ILE A 266 5.78 -7.18 -14.10
N PRO A 267 6.74 -7.45 -15.01
CA PRO A 267 6.98 -6.57 -16.16
C PRO A 267 5.77 -6.40 -17.07
N THR A 268 4.92 -7.43 -17.19
CA THR A 268 3.71 -7.41 -18.01
C THR A 268 2.63 -6.56 -17.34
N VAL A 269 2.38 -6.78 -16.04
CA VAL A 269 1.43 -6.01 -15.25
C VAL A 269 1.85 -4.54 -15.17
N ALA A 270 3.13 -4.26 -14.93
CA ALA A 270 3.69 -2.90 -14.90
C ALA A 270 3.49 -2.17 -16.24
N ARG A 271 3.72 -2.85 -17.38
CA ARG A 271 3.48 -2.28 -18.70
C ARG A 271 1.99 -2.02 -18.95
N ALA A 272 1.12 -2.93 -18.54
CA ALA A 272 -0.33 -2.74 -18.64
C ALA A 272 -0.77 -1.50 -17.84
N LEU A 273 -0.25 -1.34 -16.62
CA LEU A 273 -0.54 -0.18 -15.77
C LEU A 273 -0.01 1.12 -16.38
N SER A 274 1.20 1.10 -16.96
CA SER A 274 1.75 2.24 -17.70
C SER A 274 0.87 2.64 -18.90
N ASN A 275 0.26 1.68 -19.60
CA ASN A 275 -0.69 2.00 -20.67
C ASN A 275 -1.95 2.64 -20.10
N THR A 276 -2.44 2.15 -18.97
CA THR A 276 -3.59 2.75 -18.28
C THR A 276 -3.32 4.19 -17.84
N PHE A 277 -2.09 4.53 -17.45
CA PHE A 277 -1.72 5.93 -17.19
C PHE A 277 -1.89 6.83 -18.43
N ILE A 278 -1.59 6.29 -19.62
CA ILE A 278 -1.79 6.98 -20.90
C ILE A 278 -3.29 7.10 -21.21
N ASP A 279 -4.05 6.00 -21.05
CA ASP A 279 -5.49 5.96 -21.32
C ASP A 279 -6.28 6.90 -20.40
N LEU A 280 -5.90 6.96 -19.12
CA LEU A 280 -6.45 7.90 -18.14
C LEU A 280 -5.94 9.33 -18.34
N ASN A 281 -4.92 9.53 -19.18
CA ASN A 281 -4.29 10.82 -19.42
C ASN A 281 -3.86 11.52 -18.12
N ILE A 282 -3.17 10.81 -17.23
CA ILE A 282 -2.76 11.33 -15.93
C ILE A 282 -1.87 12.58 -16.06
N ASP A 283 -1.85 13.42 -15.03
CA ASP A 283 -0.82 14.45 -14.88
C ASP A 283 0.35 13.89 -14.04
N PRO A 284 1.52 13.58 -14.65
CA PRO A 284 2.62 12.93 -13.94
C PRO A 284 3.16 13.74 -12.76
N ILE A 285 3.16 15.08 -12.82
CA ILE A 285 3.68 15.91 -11.72
C ILE A 285 2.72 15.92 -10.50
N ASN A 286 1.46 15.60 -10.73
CA ASN A 286 0.43 15.48 -9.70
C ASN A 286 0.08 14.02 -9.38
N THR A 287 0.88 13.05 -9.84
CA THR A 287 0.63 11.62 -9.61
C THR A 287 1.65 11.00 -8.64
N GLU A 288 1.16 10.20 -7.71
CA GLU A 288 1.93 9.37 -6.78
C GLU A 288 1.48 7.90 -6.92
N ILE A 289 2.44 6.97 -6.94
CA ILE A 289 2.18 5.54 -7.08
C ILE A 289 2.76 4.83 -5.85
N ILE A 290 1.91 4.16 -5.08
CA ILE A 290 2.28 3.53 -3.81
C ILE A 290 2.04 2.03 -3.95
N GLY A 291 3.10 1.24 -3.84
CA GLY A 291 3.03 -0.21 -3.94
C GLY A 291 3.56 -0.90 -2.70
N HIS A 292 2.89 -1.95 -2.25
CA HIS A 292 3.34 -2.83 -1.15
C HIS A 292 3.84 -4.16 -1.68
N SER A 293 4.89 -4.73 -1.06
CA SER A 293 5.36 -6.07 -1.40
C SER A 293 5.72 -6.16 -2.89
N LEU A 294 5.27 -7.19 -3.63
CA LEU A 294 5.44 -7.26 -5.09
C LEU A 294 4.78 -6.08 -5.84
N GLY A 295 3.75 -5.46 -5.25
CA GLY A 295 3.12 -4.26 -5.79
C GLY A 295 4.07 -3.06 -5.87
N ALA A 296 5.11 -3.00 -5.02
CA ALA A 296 6.15 -1.97 -5.12
C ALA A 296 6.93 -2.09 -6.43
N HIS A 297 7.21 -3.32 -6.89
CA HIS A 297 7.87 -3.56 -8.17
C HIS A 297 6.95 -3.26 -9.35
N VAL A 298 5.65 -3.55 -9.25
CA VAL A 298 4.65 -3.13 -10.24
C VAL A 298 4.60 -1.60 -10.34
N ALA A 299 4.55 -0.89 -9.20
CA ALA A 299 4.58 0.57 -9.12
C ALA A 299 5.83 1.15 -9.81
N GLY A 300 6.99 0.63 -9.42
CA GLY A 300 8.27 1.07 -9.94
C GLY A 300 8.46 0.80 -11.42
N GLY A 301 8.10 -0.40 -11.88
CA GLY A 301 8.14 -0.77 -13.29
C GLY A 301 7.19 0.07 -14.13
N ALA A 302 5.97 0.33 -13.65
CA ALA A 302 5.00 1.14 -14.38
C ALA A 302 5.48 2.59 -14.53
N GLY A 303 6.01 3.19 -13.47
CA GLY A 303 6.61 4.53 -13.52
C GLY A 303 7.82 4.62 -14.47
N TYR A 304 8.70 3.61 -14.44
CA TYR A 304 9.86 3.52 -15.34
C TYR A 304 9.43 3.41 -16.82
N VAL A 305 8.49 2.53 -17.13
CA VAL A 305 7.97 2.32 -18.50
C VAL A 305 7.19 3.54 -19.01
N TYR A 306 6.54 4.29 -18.11
CA TYR A 306 5.81 5.51 -18.45
C TYR A 306 6.75 6.71 -18.67
N SER A 307 7.90 6.78 -17.99
CA SER A 307 8.84 7.90 -18.10
C SER A 307 9.18 8.34 -19.54
N PRO A 308 9.49 7.46 -20.51
CA PRO A 308 9.81 7.88 -21.87
C PRO A 308 8.59 8.30 -22.71
N THR A 309 7.37 8.03 -22.26
CA THR A 309 6.13 8.37 -23.01
C THR A 309 5.57 9.74 -22.62
N SER A 310 6.14 10.36 -21.58
CA SER A 310 5.72 11.66 -21.03
C SER A 310 6.86 12.67 -21.05
N SER A 311 6.50 13.96 -21.06
CA SER A 311 7.47 15.06 -20.90
C SER A 311 8.04 15.15 -19.47
N ASN A 312 7.31 14.62 -18.48
CA ASN A 312 7.70 14.61 -17.08
C ASN A 312 7.59 13.19 -16.51
N LYS A 313 8.53 12.83 -15.63
CA LYS A 313 8.43 11.63 -14.80
C LYS A 313 7.27 11.76 -13.82
N ILE A 314 6.70 10.63 -13.41
CA ILE A 314 5.80 10.56 -12.25
C ILE A 314 6.47 11.28 -11.08
N SER A 315 5.71 12.07 -10.32
CA SER A 315 6.25 12.87 -9.22
C SER A 315 6.86 11.99 -8.15
N GLN A 316 6.15 10.94 -7.72
CA GLN A 316 6.62 10.09 -6.63
C GLN A 316 6.19 8.63 -6.79
N VAL A 317 7.10 7.72 -6.47
CA VAL A 317 6.83 6.29 -6.29
C VAL A 317 7.26 5.88 -4.89
N ILE A 318 6.40 5.17 -4.15
CA ILE A 318 6.70 4.68 -2.80
C ILE A 318 6.60 3.17 -2.77
N GLY A 319 7.66 2.50 -2.32
CA GLY A 319 7.70 1.06 -2.06
C GLY A 319 7.57 0.78 -0.57
N LEU A 320 6.45 0.20 -0.17
CA LEU A 320 6.15 -0.25 1.20
C LEU A 320 6.58 -1.72 1.34
N ASP A 321 7.72 -1.96 1.99
CA ASP A 321 8.42 -3.25 2.07
C ASP A 321 8.46 -3.99 0.72
N ALA A 322 9.12 -3.40 -0.28
CA ALA A 322 9.21 -4.03 -1.61
C ALA A 322 9.74 -5.47 -1.46
N ALA A 323 9.06 -6.47 -2.02
CA ALA A 323 9.35 -7.86 -1.68
C ALA A 323 10.68 -8.35 -2.31
N GLY A 324 11.43 -9.17 -1.58
CA GLY A 324 12.63 -9.78 -2.14
C GLY A 324 12.31 -10.79 -3.24
N VAL A 325 12.94 -10.64 -4.41
CA VAL A 325 12.77 -11.57 -5.53
C VAL A 325 14.13 -12.18 -5.88
N LEU A 326 14.34 -13.44 -5.48
CA LEU A 326 15.61 -14.18 -5.66
C LEU A 326 16.14 -14.07 -7.10
N ASN A 327 17.45 -13.86 -7.29
CA ASN A 327 18.26 -13.91 -8.52
C ASN A 327 17.69 -13.24 -9.81
N TRP A 328 16.58 -12.50 -9.74
CA TRP A 328 15.81 -12.00 -10.89
C TRP A 328 15.81 -10.48 -11.06
N MET A 329 16.53 -9.76 -10.19
CA MET A 329 16.53 -8.29 -10.13
C MET A 329 17.43 -7.59 -11.16
N ASN A 330 17.99 -8.34 -12.11
CA ASN A 330 18.89 -7.85 -13.15
C ASN A 330 18.20 -7.05 -14.28
N HIS A 331 16.88 -6.82 -14.18
CA HIS A 331 16.13 -6.04 -15.16
C HIS A 331 15.48 -4.79 -14.52
N PRO A 332 15.92 -3.56 -14.87
CA PRO A 332 15.33 -2.33 -14.33
C PRO A 332 13.83 -2.19 -14.66
N ASN A 333 13.36 -2.84 -15.74
CA ASN A 333 11.98 -2.79 -16.20
C ASN A 333 11.00 -3.62 -15.33
N GLY A 334 11.50 -4.39 -14.37
CA GLY A 334 10.71 -5.32 -13.54
C GLY A 334 10.79 -5.03 -12.04
N ARG A 335 11.39 -3.91 -11.63
CA ARG A 335 11.54 -3.56 -10.21
C ARG A 335 11.44 -2.06 -9.97
N ILE A 336 11.19 -1.70 -8.72
CA ILE A 336 11.38 -0.34 -8.24
C ILE A 336 12.87 0.03 -8.24
N THR A 337 13.15 1.23 -8.75
CA THR A 337 14.48 1.85 -8.85
C THR A 337 14.34 3.36 -8.74
N LYS A 338 15.44 4.08 -8.50
CA LYS A 338 15.49 5.55 -8.61
C LYS A 338 14.98 6.10 -9.94
N ASP A 339 15.03 5.32 -11.03
CA ASP A 339 14.57 5.77 -12.34
C ASP A 339 13.05 5.76 -12.49
N SER A 340 12.32 5.10 -11.58
CA SER A 340 10.87 4.92 -11.62
C SER A 340 10.05 6.21 -11.51
N ALA A 341 10.59 7.26 -10.89
CA ALA A 341 9.91 8.56 -10.71
C ALA A 341 10.92 9.69 -10.45
N SER A 342 10.42 10.92 -10.30
CA SER A 342 11.23 12.08 -9.90
C SER A 342 11.71 11.96 -8.46
N ASN A 343 10.88 11.39 -7.57
CA ASN A 343 11.26 10.97 -6.23
C ASN A 343 10.84 9.51 -6.02
N VAL A 344 11.68 8.71 -5.37
CA VAL A 344 11.40 7.30 -5.10
C VAL A 344 11.76 7.04 -3.64
N VAL A 345 10.82 6.50 -2.88
CA VAL A 345 11.02 6.24 -1.45
C VAL A 345 10.83 4.75 -1.17
N GLY A 346 11.82 4.12 -0.55
CA GLY A 346 11.68 2.80 0.06
C GLY A 346 11.34 2.92 1.54
N ILE A 347 10.38 2.13 2.03
CA ILE A 347 10.14 1.94 3.47
C ILE A 347 10.30 0.46 3.78
N HIS A 348 11.39 0.09 4.44
CA HIS A 348 11.82 -1.27 4.67
C HIS A 348 11.48 -1.69 6.10
N SER A 349 10.68 -2.74 6.24
CA SER A 349 10.42 -3.38 7.53
C SER A 349 11.07 -4.74 7.66
N THR A 350 11.27 -5.50 6.58
CA THR A 350 11.80 -6.86 6.67
C THR A 350 12.88 -7.13 5.62
N ASN A 351 13.65 -8.21 5.78
CA ASN A 351 14.72 -8.58 4.85
C ASN A 351 14.71 -10.08 4.54
N SER A 352 14.52 -10.42 3.26
CA SER A 352 14.48 -11.78 2.71
C SER A 352 15.85 -12.37 2.40
N GLY A 353 16.91 -11.55 2.41
CA GLY A 353 18.28 -11.95 2.07
C GLY A 353 19.13 -12.40 3.26
N ASP A 354 18.66 -12.23 4.50
CA ASP A 354 19.45 -12.58 5.69
C ASP A 354 19.35 -14.07 6.04
N GLN A 355 20.16 -14.88 5.36
CA GLN A 355 20.42 -16.28 5.73
C GLN A 355 21.22 -16.39 7.05
N ASN A 356 21.75 -15.27 7.59
CA ASN A 356 22.62 -15.21 8.76
C ASN A 356 21.93 -14.65 10.02
N SER A 357 20.61 -14.45 10.03
CA SER A 357 19.89 -14.28 11.29
C SER A 357 20.21 -15.48 12.18
N TRP A 358 20.60 -15.24 13.44
CA TRP A 358 21.08 -16.27 14.40
C TRP A 358 20.08 -17.43 14.62
N LEU A 359 18.88 -17.35 14.02
CA LEU A 359 17.76 -18.28 14.10
C LEU A 359 17.24 -18.77 12.73
N GLY A 360 17.83 -18.35 11.59
CA GLY A 360 17.57 -18.91 10.25
C GLY A 360 16.13 -18.76 9.74
N ARG A 361 15.46 -17.61 9.94
CA ARG A 361 14.06 -17.39 9.49
C ARG A 361 13.93 -16.15 8.59
N PRO A 362 13.26 -16.25 7.42
CA PRO A 362 13.28 -15.22 6.37
C PRO A 362 12.27 -14.09 6.62
N GLY A 363 12.70 -12.84 6.42
CA GLY A 363 11.79 -11.73 6.10
C GLY A 363 11.27 -11.82 4.66
N LEU A 364 10.35 -10.93 4.28
CA LEU A 364 9.75 -10.94 2.93
C LEU A 364 10.21 -9.75 2.07
N GLY A 365 10.61 -8.65 2.70
CA GLY A 365 11.08 -7.41 2.08
C GLY A 365 12.50 -7.50 1.53
N TRP A 366 12.80 -6.62 0.59
CA TRP A 366 14.13 -6.41 0.02
C TRP A 366 14.82 -5.29 0.79
N TYR A 367 15.97 -5.63 1.39
CA TYR A 367 16.70 -4.68 2.24
C TYR A 367 17.54 -3.67 1.47
N ASN A 368 17.97 -4.01 0.26
CA ASN A 368 18.90 -3.15 -0.47
C ASN A 368 18.21 -1.84 -0.85
N PRO A 369 18.91 -0.71 -0.76
CA PRO A 369 18.35 0.58 -1.14
C PRO A 369 17.99 0.56 -2.63
N TYR A 370 16.82 1.11 -2.95
CA TYR A 370 16.33 1.24 -4.32
C TYR A 370 15.75 2.62 -4.62
N GLY A 371 15.56 3.45 -3.59
CA GLY A 371 14.99 4.77 -3.70
C GLY A 371 16.03 5.87 -3.92
N HIS A 372 15.51 7.10 -4.02
CA HIS A 372 16.26 8.31 -3.71
C HIS A 372 16.38 8.48 -2.18
N GLN A 373 15.46 7.88 -1.42
CA GLN A 373 15.41 7.82 0.03
C GLN A 373 14.95 6.43 0.45
N ASP A 374 15.60 5.83 1.45
CA ASP A 374 15.28 4.49 1.94
C ASP A 374 15.19 4.52 3.48
N ILE A 375 13.98 4.28 3.98
CA ILE A 375 13.60 4.40 5.40
C ILE A 375 13.56 3.01 6.00
N TYR A 376 14.31 2.78 7.08
CA TYR A 376 14.39 1.46 7.72
C TYR A 376 13.72 1.47 9.09
N ILE A 377 12.84 0.48 9.31
CA ILE A 377 12.06 0.35 10.54
C ILE A 377 12.76 -0.61 11.49
N TYR A 378 13.17 -0.11 12.65
CA TYR A 378 13.88 -0.89 13.66
C TYR A 378 13.00 -1.11 14.90
N LYS A 379 13.14 -2.27 15.55
CA LYS A 379 12.57 -2.57 16.87
C LYS A 379 13.63 -3.24 17.74
N GLY A 380 13.95 -2.64 18.88
CA GLY A 380 14.95 -3.18 19.81
C GLY A 380 16.38 -3.27 19.24
N GLY A 381 16.72 -2.40 18.28
CA GLY A 381 18.05 -2.39 17.63
C GLY A 381 18.20 -3.32 16.42
N TYR A 382 17.15 -4.07 16.08
CA TYR A 382 17.10 -4.94 14.90
C TYR A 382 16.06 -4.42 13.91
N LEU A 383 16.23 -4.72 12.62
CA LEU A 383 15.18 -4.47 11.64
C LEU A 383 13.89 -5.18 12.11
N LEU A 384 12.74 -4.57 11.90
CA LEU A 384 11.45 -5.14 12.32
C LEU A 384 11.32 -6.59 11.77
N GLY A 385 10.86 -7.52 12.60
CA GLY A 385 10.80 -8.94 12.22
C GLY A 385 12.15 -9.69 12.18
N GLN A 386 13.26 -9.09 12.62
CA GLN A 386 14.58 -9.75 12.73
C GLN A 386 15.19 -9.74 14.15
N GLY A 387 14.43 -9.26 15.15
CA GLY A 387 14.90 -9.11 16.53
C GLY A 387 14.56 -10.28 17.47
N LEU A 388 13.60 -10.05 18.38
CA LEU A 388 13.27 -10.96 19.49
C LEU A 388 12.41 -12.15 19.05
N VAL A 389 12.44 -13.26 19.81
CA VAL A 389 11.62 -14.47 19.57
C VAL A 389 10.12 -14.16 19.43
N SER A 390 9.62 -13.12 20.13
CA SER A 390 8.23 -12.64 20.02
C SER A 390 7.92 -11.83 18.75
N ASP A 391 8.93 -11.25 18.09
CA ASP A 391 8.78 -10.52 16.81
C ASP A 391 8.84 -11.46 15.60
N LEU A 392 9.29 -12.70 15.82
CA LEU A 392 9.47 -13.76 14.81
C LEU A 392 8.18 -14.59 14.56
N GLU A 393 7.10 -14.34 15.31
CA GLU A 393 5.83 -15.08 15.17
C GLU A 393 4.89 -14.49 14.11
N ASN A 394 5.15 -13.29 13.59
CA ASN A 394 4.23 -12.58 12.69
C ASN A 394 4.92 -11.96 11.45
N VAL A 395 5.60 -12.77 10.64
CA VAL A 395 6.33 -12.34 9.43
C VAL A 395 5.47 -11.48 8.49
N VAL A 396 4.22 -11.88 8.25
CA VAL A 396 3.27 -11.13 7.41
C VAL A 396 2.91 -9.79 8.04
N THR A 397 2.65 -9.75 9.36
CA THR A 397 2.32 -8.49 10.05
C THR A 397 3.48 -7.50 10.06
N ASN A 398 4.73 -7.98 10.12
CA ASN A 398 5.90 -7.14 10.00
C ASN A 398 6.05 -6.59 8.58
N HIS A 399 5.78 -7.42 7.57
CA HIS A 399 5.80 -7.03 6.15
C HIS A 399 4.69 -6.03 5.78
N ASP A 400 3.54 -6.09 6.45
CA ASP A 400 2.42 -5.16 6.26
C ASP A 400 2.57 -3.86 7.06
N TYR A 401 3.49 -3.81 8.04
CA TYR A 401 3.64 -2.68 8.95
C TYR A 401 3.93 -1.34 8.24
N PRO A 402 4.71 -1.27 7.14
CA PRO A 402 4.91 -0.03 6.40
C PRO A 402 3.63 0.61 5.85
N ILE A 403 2.57 -0.18 5.57
CA ILE A 403 1.27 0.37 5.19
C ILE A 403 0.72 1.23 6.33
N LYS A 404 0.71 0.69 7.55
CA LYS A 404 0.25 1.40 8.76
C LYS A 404 1.12 2.60 9.08
N LEU A 405 2.43 2.44 9.01
CA LEU A 405 3.36 3.54 9.25
C LEU A 405 3.12 4.67 8.24
N TYR A 406 3.04 4.35 6.94
CA TYR A 406 2.83 5.37 5.92
C TYR A 406 1.48 6.07 6.07
N SER A 407 0.39 5.33 6.38
CA SER A 407 -0.91 5.92 6.71
C SER A 407 -0.82 6.95 7.84
N ASN A 408 -0.05 6.66 8.88
CA ASN A 408 0.12 7.55 10.03
C ASN A 408 1.02 8.76 9.70
N LEU A 409 2.10 8.54 8.94
CA LEU A 409 2.95 9.62 8.45
C LEU A 409 2.16 10.60 7.58
N VAL A 410 1.28 10.11 6.70
CA VAL A 410 0.38 10.94 5.88
C VAL A 410 -0.50 11.86 6.75
N LYS A 411 -1.00 11.36 7.88
CA LYS A 411 -1.79 12.12 8.85
C LYS A 411 -0.98 13.11 9.70
N GLY A 412 0.34 13.15 9.50
CA GLY A 412 1.25 14.00 10.26
C GLY A 412 1.60 13.50 11.65
N GLN A 413 1.38 12.22 11.93
CA GLN A 413 1.92 11.59 13.13
C GLN A 413 3.44 11.48 13.02
N GLY A 414 4.14 11.96 14.04
CA GLY A 414 5.59 11.82 14.15
C GLY A 414 6.00 10.44 14.66
N TYR A 415 7.18 9.97 14.26
CA TYR A 415 7.79 8.74 14.75
C TYR A 415 9.26 9.00 15.05
N GLY A 416 9.75 8.66 16.26
CA GLY A 416 11.15 8.93 16.63
C GLY A 416 11.73 8.01 17.71
N SER A 417 12.95 7.51 17.46
CA SER A 417 14.13 7.60 18.34
C SER A 417 15.37 6.97 17.65
N ARG A 418 16.54 7.58 17.82
CA ARG A 418 17.82 7.20 17.18
C ARG A 418 18.55 6.06 17.87
N TYR A 419 18.30 5.81 19.16
CA TYR A 419 18.91 4.71 19.91
C TYR A 419 17.92 4.19 20.94
N GLY A 420 17.57 2.91 20.82
CA GLY A 420 16.92 2.22 21.91
C GLY A 420 17.72 2.42 23.19
N ASN A 421 17.06 2.96 24.23
CA ASN A 421 17.45 2.92 25.64
C ASN A 421 18.10 4.16 26.30
N SER A 422 17.71 5.40 25.99
CA SER A 422 17.94 6.50 26.97
C SER A 422 16.85 7.56 27.00
N SER A 423 16.47 7.96 28.20
CA SER A 423 15.43 8.95 28.54
C SER A 423 15.87 10.41 28.34
N SER A 424 16.75 10.68 27.37
CA SER A 424 17.39 12.01 27.22
C SER A 424 17.55 12.51 25.78
N ASP A 425 16.93 11.86 24.78
CA ASP A 425 17.09 12.24 23.37
C ASP A 425 15.79 12.83 22.81
N THR A 426 15.80 14.12 22.46
CA THR A 426 14.60 14.93 22.12
C THR A 426 14.52 15.33 20.64
N SER A 427 15.09 14.55 19.71
CA SER A 427 14.95 14.85 18.28
C SER A 427 13.66 14.24 17.71
N GLU A 428 12.61 15.06 17.68
CA GLU A 428 11.28 14.80 17.11
C GLU A 428 11.31 14.82 15.56
N PHE A 429 10.65 13.87 14.88
CA PHE A 429 10.38 13.90 13.43
C PHE A 429 8.88 14.17 13.18
N THR A 430 8.57 15.14 12.32
CA THR A 430 7.21 15.52 11.92
C THR A 430 7.11 15.65 10.39
N ASN A 431 6.17 14.89 9.81
CA ASN A 431 5.47 14.99 8.51
C ASN A 431 6.20 15.31 7.18
N ARG A 432 5.73 14.63 6.10
CA ARG A 432 6.03 14.74 4.66
C ARG A 432 7.27 15.54 4.25
N PHE A 433 8.41 14.85 4.14
CA PHE A 433 9.57 15.19 3.29
C PHE A 433 9.96 16.69 3.21
N ASN A 434 9.76 17.45 4.28
CA ASN A 434 10.33 18.77 4.48
C ASN A 434 10.40 19.05 5.99
N LEU A 435 11.63 19.17 6.47
CA LEU A 435 11.99 19.56 7.83
C LEU A 435 11.46 20.97 8.12
N GLU A 436 10.31 21.11 8.82
CA GLU A 436 10.02 22.27 9.68
C GLU A 436 8.72 22.06 10.52
N PHE A 437 8.85 22.22 11.84
CA PHE A 437 7.84 22.38 12.92
C PHE A 437 7.49 21.20 13.87
N SER A 438 7.76 21.46 15.17
CA SER A 438 7.60 20.63 16.38
C SER A 438 6.17 20.54 16.91
N LEU A 439 5.80 19.38 17.48
CA LEU A 439 4.75 19.24 18.50
C LEU A 439 5.04 18.11 19.53
N SER A 440 4.69 18.48 20.77
CA SER A 440 4.82 17.91 22.13
C SER A 440 4.88 16.38 22.35
N PRO A 441 5.70 15.94 23.35
CA PRO A 441 5.91 14.54 23.72
C PRO A 441 4.77 14.00 24.58
N ASN A 442 4.17 12.85 24.25
CA ASN A 442 3.57 11.95 25.25
C ASN A 442 3.09 10.55 24.79
N ASP A 443 3.55 9.97 23.66
CA ASP A 443 3.21 8.57 23.35
C ASP A 443 4.44 7.67 23.10
N ILE A 444 4.31 6.43 23.57
CA ILE A 444 5.36 5.45 23.88
C ILE A 444 5.79 4.67 22.61
N ILE A 445 7.08 4.29 22.57
CA ILE A 445 8.02 4.29 21.44
C ILE A 445 7.91 3.10 20.44
N GLN A 446 7.74 3.43 19.14
CA GLN A 446 8.15 2.64 17.95
C GLN A 446 9.22 3.44 17.18
N THR A 447 10.37 2.84 16.89
CA THR A 447 11.52 3.49 16.24
C THR A 447 11.44 3.42 14.71
N VAL A 448 11.38 4.57 14.05
CA VAL A 448 11.48 4.72 12.58
C VAL A 448 12.73 5.54 12.30
N SER A 449 13.68 5.00 11.53
CA SER A 449 14.90 5.71 11.13
C SER A 449 14.74 6.21 9.71
N VAL A 450 14.66 7.54 9.53
CA VAL A 450 14.67 8.22 8.23
C VAL A 450 16.10 8.67 7.97
N ASP A 451 16.75 8.15 6.93
CA ASP A 451 18.13 8.42 6.52
C ASP A 451 19.17 8.42 7.64
N SER A 452 19.58 7.22 7.99
CA SER A 452 21.01 6.93 7.94
C SER A 452 21.13 5.57 7.26
N PRO A 453 21.57 5.47 5.98
CA PRO A 453 22.21 4.23 5.56
C PRO A 453 23.22 3.92 6.64
N MET A 454 23.26 2.68 7.10
CA MET A 454 24.10 2.31 8.23
C MET A 454 25.52 2.85 7.99
N SER A 455 25.90 3.94 8.68
CA SER A 455 27.11 4.70 8.35
C SER A 455 28.37 4.01 8.88
N LEU A 456 28.23 2.74 9.27
CA LEU A 456 29.28 1.91 9.83
C LEU A 456 29.54 0.83 8.80
N GLY A 457 30.74 0.87 8.23
CA GLY A 457 31.22 -0.17 7.34
C GLY A 457 31.14 -1.56 7.99
N ARG A 458 30.81 -2.57 7.19
CA ARG A 458 30.57 -3.96 7.58
C ARG A 458 31.60 -4.89 6.97
N SER A 459 31.80 -6.03 7.62
CA SER A 459 32.49 -7.17 7.01
C SER A 459 31.44 -8.19 6.55
N ILE A 460 31.31 -8.37 5.24
CA ILE A 460 30.34 -9.28 4.60
C ILE A 460 31.14 -10.37 3.89
N ILE A 461 30.86 -11.64 4.18
CA ILE A 461 31.55 -12.79 3.58
C ILE A 461 30.50 -13.71 2.94
N GLY A 462 30.67 -13.98 1.66
CA GLY A 462 29.91 -14.90 0.84
C GLY A 462 30.25 -16.36 1.13
N THR A 463 29.65 -17.23 0.35
CA THR A 463 29.62 -18.68 0.51
C THR A 463 30.41 -19.37 -0.61
N TYR A 464 30.26 -20.69 -0.77
CA TYR A 464 30.95 -21.45 -1.81
C TYR A 464 30.26 -21.45 -3.19
N GLY A 465 29.25 -20.61 -3.41
CA GLY A 465 28.61 -20.47 -4.73
C GLY A 465 28.26 -19.02 -5.02
N ASN A 466 27.88 -18.73 -6.26
CA ASN A 466 27.63 -17.38 -6.78
C ASN A 466 26.77 -16.52 -5.84
N ASN A 467 27.33 -15.39 -5.38
CA ASN A 467 26.71 -14.49 -4.42
C ASN A 467 26.60 -13.06 -4.95
N ASP A 468 25.50 -12.40 -4.62
CA ASP A 468 25.31 -10.97 -4.81
C ASP A 468 25.47 -10.29 -3.44
N LEU A 469 26.63 -9.67 -3.17
CA LEU A 469 26.91 -8.99 -1.92
C LEU A 469 26.88 -7.48 -2.14
N ILE A 470 26.10 -6.77 -1.34
CA ILE A 470 26.00 -5.30 -1.38
C ILE A 470 26.35 -4.73 -0.01
N GLY A 471 27.27 -3.77 0.00
CA GLY A 471 27.73 -3.03 1.17
C GLY A 471 26.74 -1.95 1.59
N THR A 472 27.22 -1.06 2.44
CA THR A 472 26.45 0.01 3.07
C THR A 472 26.86 1.37 2.50
N ALA A 473 26.72 2.44 3.28
CA ALA A 473 27.26 3.76 2.93
C ALA A 473 28.53 4.10 3.76
N GLY A 474 29.06 3.13 4.52
CA GLY A 474 30.30 3.23 5.27
C GLY A 474 31.42 2.44 4.61
N ASN A 475 32.62 2.40 5.21
CA ASN A 475 33.77 1.70 4.61
C ASN A 475 33.67 0.17 4.79
N ASP A 476 33.08 -0.52 3.83
CA ASP A 476 32.77 -1.94 3.89
C ASP A 476 33.96 -2.85 3.48
N SER A 477 33.88 -4.11 3.89
CA SER A 477 34.76 -5.21 3.48
C SER A 477 33.90 -6.38 3.01
N LEU A 478 33.71 -6.51 1.70
CA LEU A 478 32.94 -7.59 1.07
C LEU A 478 33.90 -8.65 0.54
N ASP A 479 33.58 -9.92 0.76
CA ASP A 479 34.28 -11.07 0.21
C ASP A 479 33.28 -12.01 -0.44
N GLY A 480 33.37 -12.19 -1.76
CA GLY A 480 32.44 -12.99 -2.56
C GLY A 480 32.38 -14.47 -2.15
N GLY A 481 33.44 -15.00 -1.54
CA GLY A 481 33.52 -16.43 -1.26
C GLY A 481 34.12 -17.18 -2.45
N ASN A 482 33.59 -18.33 -2.85
CA ASN A 482 33.97 -18.99 -4.11
C ASN A 482 32.76 -18.93 -5.04
N GLY A 483 32.97 -18.58 -6.30
CA GLY A 483 31.87 -18.57 -7.27
C GLY A 483 32.03 -17.45 -8.28
N ASN A 484 31.00 -17.27 -9.12
CA ASN A 484 30.89 -16.05 -9.92
C ASN A 484 30.05 -15.04 -9.13
N ASP A 485 30.73 -14.19 -8.37
CA ASP A 485 30.10 -13.26 -7.43
C ASP A 485 29.92 -11.86 -8.02
N SER A 486 28.89 -11.15 -7.57
CA SER A 486 28.64 -9.74 -7.85
C SER A 486 28.77 -8.94 -6.55
N LEU A 487 29.75 -8.05 -6.49
CA LEU A 487 30.03 -7.23 -5.31
C LEU A 487 29.77 -5.75 -5.62
N ASP A 488 28.96 -5.11 -4.79
CA ASP A 488 28.71 -3.67 -4.84
C ASP A 488 29.01 -3.09 -3.45
N GLY A 489 30.04 -2.26 -3.33
CA GLY A 489 30.44 -1.68 -2.04
C GLY A 489 29.42 -0.71 -1.46
N GLY A 490 28.56 -0.14 -2.31
CA GLY A 490 27.74 1.01 -1.95
C GLY A 490 28.57 2.31 -1.94
N ASP A 491 28.23 3.23 -1.05
CA ASP A 491 28.99 4.47 -0.85
C ASP A 491 30.05 4.26 0.24
N GLY A 492 31.22 4.90 0.15
CA GLY A 492 32.30 4.75 1.15
C GLY A 492 33.62 4.31 0.53
N ASP A 493 34.65 4.16 1.37
CA ASP A 493 35.94 3.59 0.96
C ASP A 493 35.94 2.07 1.24
N ASP A 494 35.53 1.29 0.24
CA ASP A 494 35.29 -0.15 0.40
C ASP A 494 36.47 -1.04 -0.02
N ILE A 495 36.46 -2.25 0.52
CA ILE A 495 37.36 -3.34 0.15
C ILE A 495 36.53 -4.50 -0.39
N LEU A 496 36.65 -4.80 -1.68
CA LEU A 496 35.91 -5.86 -2.35
C LEU A 496 36.86 -7.00 -2.76
N TYR A 497 36.64 -8.21 -2.25
CA TYR A 497 37.36 -9.42 -2.62
C TYR A 497 36.45 -10.31 -3.47
N GLY A 498 36.67 -10.38 -4.78
CA GLY A 498 35.84 -11.18 -5.69
C GLY A 498 35.90 -12.70 -5.49
N ASP A 499 36.90 -13.21 -4.77
CA ASP A 499 37.05 -14.62 -4.38
C ASP A 499 37.82 -14.69 -3.04
N THR A 500 37.78 -15.84 -2.37
CA THR A 500 38.53 -16.11 -1.13
C THR A 500 40.04 -16.29 -1.42
N TYR A 501 40.80 -15.19 -1.52
CA TYR A 501 42.27 -15.28 -1.65
C TYR A 501 42.95 -15.42 -0.28
N ILE A 502 43.35 -16.65 0.05
CA ILE A 502 44.26 -16.91 1.17
C ILE A 502 45.66 -16.48 0.72
N GLY A 503 46.21 -15.43 1.33
CA GLY A 503 47.55 -14.94 1.04
C GLY A 503 48.63 -15.84 1.65
N ALA A 504 48.37 -16.38 2.85
CA ALA A 504 49.25 -17.31 3.52
C ALA A 504 48.51 -18.16 4.57
N THR A 505 49.04 -19.31 4.97
CA THR A 505 48.52 -20.13 6.07
C THR A 505 49.60 -20.32 7.12
N ILE A 506 49.32 -19.96 8.37
CA ILE A 506 50.21 -20.18 9.51
C ILE A 506 49.84 -21.49 10.22
N TYR A 507 50.84 -22.13 10.83
CA TYR A 507 50.71 -23.44 11.48
C TYR A 507 51.40 -23.45 12.84
N GLN A 508 50.78 -24.14 13.79
CA GLN A 508 51.26 -24.28 15.15
C GLN A 508 52.55 -25.11 15.24
N HIS A 509 52.75 -26.06 14.32
CA HIS A 509 53.92 -26.91 14.31
C HIS A 509 54.74 -26.70 13.03
N GLY A 510 56.00 -27.15 13.06
CA GLY A 510 56.85 -27.16 11.87
C GLY A 510 56.32 -28.12 10.81
N GLY A 511 56.66 -27.87 9.54
CA GLY A 511 56.26 -28.76 8.44
C GLY A 511 54.80 -28.63 8.00
N TYR A 512 54.13 -27.52 8.33
CA TYR A 512 52.72 -27.25 8.01
C TYR A 512 51.73 -28.18 8.74
N GLU A 513 52.04 -28.53 9.99
CA GLU A 513 51.24 -29.42 10.84
C GLU A 513 50.66 -28.69 12.06
N GLY A 514 49.69 -29.32 12.75
CA GLY A 514 49.03 -28.76 13.93
C GLY A 514 47.85 -27.84 13.60
N GLN A 515 47.44 -27.01 14.57
CA GLN A 515 46.41 -25.99 14.34
C GLN A 515 46.88 -25.03 13.26
N ALA A 516 46.00 -24.72 12.31
CA ALA A 516 46.30 -23.87 11.17
C ALA A 516 45.33 -22.70 11.13
N GLN A 517 45.82 -21.54 10.70
CA GLN A 517 45.00 -20.37 10.43
C GLN A 517 45.36 -19.80 9.08
N ASN A 518 44.34 -19.61 8.24
CA ASN A 518 44.48 -18.93 6.97
C ASN A 518 44.51 -17.41 7.20
N LEU A 519 45.53 -16.76 6.65
CA LEU A 519 45.72 -15.32 6.62
C LEU A 519 45.44 -14.81 5.21
N ARG A 520 44.57 -13.83 5.11
CA ARG A 520 44.29 -13.10 3.86
C ARG A 520 45.36 -12.03 3.66
N VAL A 521 45.29 -11.29 2.56
CA VAL A 521 46.13 -10.10 2.40
C VAL A 521 45.74 -9.08 3.47
N GLY A 522 46.70 -8.66 4.29
CA GLY A 522 46.44 -7.73 5.37
C GLY A 522 47.56 -7.72 6.39
N ASN A 523 47.36 -6.91 7.43
CA ASN A 523 48.26 -6.75 8.55
C ASN A 523 47.66 -7.46 9.77
N TYR A 524 48.43 -8.35 10.40
CA TYR A 524 47.97 -9.18 11.52
C TYR A 524 48.88 -8.99 12.73
N ASP A 525 48.29 -8.79 13.90
CA ASP A 525 48.97 -8.82 15.20
C ASP A 525 48.52 -10.02 16.05
N LEU A 526 49.06 -10.16 17.26
CA LEU A 526 48.72 -11.26 18.18
C LEU A 526 47.23 -11.31 18.57
N GLN A 527 46.47 -10.21 18.46
CA GLN A 527 45.03 -10.23 18.71
C GLN A 527 44.27 -10.84 17.53
N ASN A 528 44.84 -10.78 16.32
CA ASN A 528 44.25 -11.36 15.12
C ASN A 528 44.64 -12.83 14.91
N LEU A 529 45.69 -13.32 15.56
CA LEU A 529 46.16 -14.70 15.42
C LEU A 529 45.48 -15.65 16.43
N GLN A 530 44.84 -16.69 15.91
CA GLN A 530 44.29 -17.83 16.66
C GLN A 530 45.40 -18.78 17.14
N ILE A 531 46.53 -18.78 16.43
CA ILE A 531 47.76 -19.43 16.88
C ILE A 531 48.44 -18.44 17.82
N GLY A 532 48.35 -18.71 19.12
CA GLY A 532 48.83 -17.80 20.17
C GLY A 532 50.34 -17.50 20.09
N ASN A 533 50.76 -16.50 20.86
CA ASN A 533 52.15 -16.11 20.97
C ASN A 533 53.06 -17.32 21.27
N ASP A 534 54.24 -17.34 20.67
CA ASP A 534 55.25 -18.42 20.79
C ASP A 534 54.76 -19.82 20.34
N SER A 535 53.62 -19.92 19.66
CA SER A 535 53.07 -21.18 19.16
C SER A 535 53.11 -21.32 17.64
N LEU A 536 53.34 -20.25 16.88
CA LEU A 536 53.44 -20.30 15.42
C LEU A 536 54.83 -20.82 15.01
N SER A 537 54.87 -21.92 14.26
CA SER A 537 56.13 -22.60 13.91
C SER A 537 56.38 -22.77 12.41
N SER A 538 55.36 -22.65 11.55
CA SER A 538 55.58 -22.60 10.10
C SER A 538 54.51 -21.78 9.37
N LEU A 539 54.85 -21.30 8.17
CA LEU A 539 54.02 -20.45 7.33
C LEU A 539 54.13 -20.90 5.87
N GLN A 540 53.00 -21.15 5.23
CA GLN A 540 52.90 -21.40 3.80
C GLN A 540 52.36 -20.16 3.09
N VAL A 541 53.13 -19.58 2.16
CA VAL A 541 52.68 -18.42 1.38
C VAL A 541 52.09 -18.90 0.06
N SER A 542 50.91 -18.40 -0.28
CA SER A 542 50.24 -18.74 -1.53
C SER A 542 51.01 -18.18 -2.74
N PRO A 543 51.02 -18.88 -3.89
CA PRO A 543 51.68 -18.40 -5.10
C PRO A 543 51.23 -16.99 -5.49
N GLY A 544 52.18 -16.09 -5.74
CA GLY A 544 51.90 -14.69 -6.10
C GLY A 544 51.84 -13.71 -4.92
N PHE A 545 51.96 -14.20 -3.68
CA PHE A 545 51.95 -13.38 -2.46
C PHE A 545 53.32 -13.30 -1.80
N GLN A 546 53.50 -12.28 -0.97
CA GLN A 546 54.66 -12.09 -0.11
C GLN A 546 54.18 -11.83 1.31
N VAL A 547 54.86 -12.42 2.29
CA VAL A 547 54.65 -12.12 3.71
C VAL A 547 55.92 -11.48 4.27
N THR A 548 55.72 -10.42 5.04
CA THR A 548 56.77 -9.79 5.87
C THR A 548 56.46 -10.10 7.32
N LEU A 549 57.42 -10.66 8.05
CA LEU A 549 57.29 -10.98 9.47
C LEU A 549 58.03 -9.91 10.28
N TYR A 550 57.40 -9.45 11.35
CA TYR A 550 57.96 -8.49 12.31
C TYR A 550 58.13 -9.17 13.66
N GLU A 551 59.16 -8.80 14.41
CA GLU A 551 59.46 -9.36 15.74
C GLU A 551 58.49 -8.83 16.80
N ASP A 552 58.12 -7.55 16.72
CA ASP A 552 57.28 -6.85 17.70
C ASP A 552 55.90 -6.46 17.13
N SER A 553 54.93 -6.23 18.03
CA SER A 553 53.63 -5.66 17.66
C SER A 553 53.78 -4.19 17.22
N GLY A 554 53.14 -3.81 16.12
CA GLY A 554 53.24 -2.47 15.53
C GLY A 554 53.95 -2.37 14.17
N TYR A 555 54.37 -3.50 13.60
CA TYR A 555 54.97 -3.60 12.25
C TYR A 555 56.28 -2.80 12.09
N THR A 556 57.09 -2.74 13.15
CA THR A 556 58.38 -2.02 13.19
C THR A 556 59.57 -2.94 13.21
#